data_AF-A0A2M9TU54-F1
#
_entry.id   AF-A0A2M9TU54-F1
#
_cell.length_a   1.000
_cell.length_b   1.000
_cell.length_c   1.000
_cell.angle_alpha   90.00
_cell.angle_beta   90.00
_cell.angle_gamma   90.00
#
_symmetry.space_group_name_H-M   'P 1'
#
loop_
_entity.id
_entity.type
_entity.pdbx_description
1 polymer ?
#
loop_
_entity_poly.entity_id
_entity_poly.type
_entity_poly.pdbx_seq_one_letter_code
_entity_poly.pdbx_strand_id
1 'polypeptide(L)'
;MGMVQALPCKMNDAKMLKIIREIAENTSRVYILKHAKVGMQERKISQTQIYSCLHKGSIVEPAQLSVYGDWKCTMRRRSDSCLRRT
;
A
#
# COMPACT_ATOMS: atom_id res chain seq x y z
N MET A 1 33.18 -11.47 -24.10
CA MET A 1 32.44 -10.27 -23.63
C MET A 1 31.35 -10.75 -22.68
N GLY A 2 31.27 -10.16 -21.49
CA GLY A 2 30.56 -10.71 -20.33
C GLY A 2 29.04 -10.80 -20.51
N MET A 3 28.47 -11.91 -20.04
CA MET A 3 27.03 -12.04 -19.85
C MET A 3 26.58 -11.03 -18.79
N VAL A 4 25.71 -10.10 -19.18
CA VAL A 4 25.05 -9.20 -18.24
C VAL A 4 24.08 -10.07 -17.42
N GLN A 5 24.51 -10.53 -16.25
CA GLN A 5 23.59 -11.14 -15.30
C GLN A 5 22.61 -10.04 -14.87
N ALA A 6 21.38 -10.12 -15.38
CA ALA A 6 20.28 -9.33 -14.85
C ALA A 6 20.14 -9.71 -13.37
N LEU A 7 20.63 -8.85 -12.48
CA LEU A 7 20.39 -8.96 -11.05
C LEU A 7 18.88 -9.17 -10.86
N PRO A 8 18.45 -10.19 -10.09
CA PRO A 8 17.05 -10.35 -9.75
C PRO A 8 16.56 -9.01 -9.28
N CYS A 9 15.57 -8.47 -10.00
CA CYS A 9 15.05 -7.14 -9.77
C CYS A 9 14.39 -7.11 -8.39
N LYS A 10 15.20 -6.95 -7.33
CA LYS A 10 14.75 -6.89 -5.94
C LYS A 10 13.64 -5.85 -5.86
N MET A 11 12.56 -6.20 -5.15
CA MET A 11 11.47 -5.26 -4.91
C MET A 11 12.06 -4.04 -4.19
N ASN A 12 11.86 -2.87 -4.80
CA ASN A 12 12.25 -1.58 -4.22
C ASN A 12 10.97 -0.74 -4.08
N ASP A 13 10.98 0.26 -3.22
CA ASP A 13 9.82 1.08 -2.85
C ASP A 13 9.12 1.67 -4.07
N ALA A 14 9.88 2.13 -5.08
CA ALA A 14 9.32 2.65 -6.33
C ALA A 14 8.53 1.61 -7.12
N LYS A 15 9.03 0.36 -7.18
CA LYS A 15 8.33 -0.75 -7.85
C LYS A 15 7.10 -1.17 -7.06
N MET A 16 7.23 -1.27 -5.73
CA MET A 16 6.13 -1.59 -4.85
C MET A 16 4.99 -0.57 -4.96
N LEU A 17 5.32 0.73 -4.96
CA LEU A 17 4.36 1.81 -5.13
C LEU A 17 3.65 1.73 -6.49
N LYS A 18 4.37 1.40 -7.56
CA LYS A 18 3.78 1.23 -8.90
C LYS A 18 2.77 0.07 -8.91
N ILE A 19 3.14 -1.08 -8.34
CA ILE A 19 2.27 -2.26 -8.24
C ILE A 19 1.03 -1.95 -7.39
N ILE A 20 1.20 -1.28 -6.25
CA ILE A 20 0.07 -0.90 -5.39
C ILE A 20 -0.91 0.02 -6.14
N ARG A 21 -0.41 0.98 -6.91
CA ARG A 21 -1.26 1.90 -7.68
C ARG A 21 -2.04 1.17 -8.77
N GLU A 22 -1.40 0.25 -9.48
CA GLU A 22 -2.05 -0.59 -10.49
C GLU A 22 -3.13 -1.49 -9.87
N ILE A 23 -2.86 -2.08 -8.69
CA ILE A 23 -3.87 -2.85 -7.95
C ILE A 23 -5.01 -1.94 -7.49
N ALA A 24 -4.71 -0.72 -7.05
CA ALA A 24 -5.70 0.23 -6.55
C ALA A 24 -6.69 0.69 -7.64
N GLU A 25 -6.29 0.71 -8.92
CA GLU A 25 -7.19 0.99 -10.05
C GLU A 25 -8.40 0.04 -10.09
N ASN A 26 -8.23 -1.18 -9.60
CA ASN A 26 -9.30 -2.16 -9.52
C ASN A 26 -9.52 -2.60 -8.07
N THR A 27 -10.48 -1.99 -7.39
CA THR A 27 -10.77 -2.23 -5.97
C THR A 27 -11.10 -3.69 -5.65
N SER A 28 -11.53 -4.49 -6.62
CA SER A 28 -11.78 -5.93 -6.48
C SER A 28 -10.52 -6.76 -6.26
N ARG A 29 -9.33 -6.23 -6.59
CA ARG A 29 -8.03 -6.86 -6.32
C ARG A 29 -7.52 -6.58 -4.91
N VAL A 30 -8.20 -5.70 -4.15
CA VAL A 30 -7.80 -5.31 -2.80
C VAL A 30 -8.62 -6.08 -1.76
N TYR A 31 -7.94 -6.91 -0.99
CA TYR A 31 -8.55 -7.71 0.06
C TYR A 31 -8.26 -7.12 1.44
N ILE A 32 -9.32 -6.86 2.21
CA ILE A 32 -9.21 -6.41 3.60
C ILE A 32 -9.45 -7.59 4.52
N LEU A 33 -8.43 -7.95 5.29
CA LEU A 33 -8.46 -9.07 6.24
C LEU A 33 -9.47 -8.82 7.37
N LYS A 34 -10.02 -9.91 7.95
CA LYS A 34 -11.00 -9.83 9.04
C LYS A 34 -10.48 -9.01 10.23
N HIS A 35 -9.24 -9.23 10.65
CA HIS A 35 -8.64 -8.47 11.76
C HIS A 35 -8.53 -6.97 11.43
N ALA A 36 -8.23 -6.62 10.17
CA ALA A 36 -8.12 -5.24 9.74
C ALA A 36 -9.48 -4.53 9.77
N LYS A 37 -10.57 -5.25 9.42
CA LYS A 37 -11.94 -4.71 9.52
C LYS A 37 -12.32 -4.32 10.95
N VAL A 38 -11.90 -5.08 11.95
CA VAL A 38 -12.11 -4.74 13.37
C VAL A 38 -11.40 -3.43 13.71
N GLY A 39 -10.10 -3.31 13.37
CA GLY A 39 -9.36 -2.07 13.60
C GLY A 39 -9.89 -0.86 12.82
N MET A 40 -10.47 -1.07 11.63
CA MET A 40 -11.15 -0.02 10.87
C MET A 40 -12.37 0.52 11.62
N GLN A 41 -13.15 -0.36 12.25
CA GLN A 41 -14.33 0.03 13.05
C GLN A 41 -13.91 0.87 14.26
N GLU A 42 -12.89 0.42 15.00
CA GLU A 42 -12.36 1.14 16.16
C GLU A 42 -11.86 2.55 15.81
N ARG A 43 -11.18 2.68 14.66
CA ARG A 43 -10.58 3.94 14.19
C ARG A 43 -11.51 4.78 13.31
N LYS A 44 -12.73 4.31 13.05
CA LYS A 44 -13.70 4.94 12.14
C LYS A 44 -13.12 5.20 10.74
N ILE A 45 -12.36 4.24 10.22
CA ILE A 45 -11.74 4.31 8.89
C ILE A 45 -12.67 3.63 7.88
N SER A 46 -13.10 4.42 6.88
CA SER A 46 -13.88 3.93 5.76
C SER A 46 -13.01 3.24 4.71
N GLN A 47 -13.62 2.32 3.96
CA GLN A 47 -12.96 1.65 2.83
C GLN A 47 -12.51 2.65 1.75
N THR A 48 -13.29 3.71 1.52
CA THR A 48 -12.93 4.82 0.61
C THR A 48 -11.65 5.54 1.04
N GLN A 49 -11.43 5.73 2.35
CA GLN A 49 -10.17 6.30 2.85
C GLN A 49 -8.97 5.38 2.58
N ILE A 50 -9.17 4.06 2.68
CA ILE A 50 -8.13 3.06 2.34
C ILE A 50 -7.80 3.14 0.85
N TYR A 51 -8.80 3.09 -0.03
CA TYR A 51 -8.57 3.20 -1.47
C TYR A 51 -7.92 4.52 -1.87
N SER A 52 -8.33 5.61 -1.22
CA SER A 52 -7.67 6.91 -1.41
C SER A 52 -6.21 6.89 -0.96
N CYS A 53 -5.89 6.17 0.13
CA CYS A 53 -4.51 5.97 0.60
C CYS A 53 -3.69 5.13 -0.40
N LEU A 54 -4.25 4.05 -0.95
CA LEU A 54 -3.55 3.21 -1.93
C LEU A 54 -3.26 3.98 -3.24
N HIS A 55 -4.18 4.85 -3.69
CA HIS A 55 -3.96 5.66 -4.88
C HIS A 55 -2.99 6.83 -4.67
N LYS A 56 -3.16 7.59 -3.57
CA LYS A 56 -2.54 8.92 -3.40
C LYS A 56 -1.54 8.98 -2.25
N GLY A 57 -1.39 7.92 -1.47
CA GLY A 57 -0.47 7.84 -0.35
C GLY A 57 0.98 7.66 -0.77
N SER A 58 1.86 7.81 0.21
CA SER A 58 3.30 7.55 0.09
C SER A 58 3.71 6.42 1.03
N ILE A 59 4.69 5.61 0.61
CA ILE A 59 5.33 4.62 1.47
C ILE A 59 6.15 5.37 2.54
N VAL A 60 6.01 4.96 3.80
CA VAL A 60 6.74 5.53 4.95
C VAL A 60 7.65 4.48 5.56
N GLU A 61 7.18 3.24 5.64
CA GLU A 61 8.05 2.10 5.96
C GLU A 61 8.28 1.30 4.68
N PRO A 62 9.56 1.09 4.30
CA PRO A 62 9.92 0.56 2.99
C PRO A 62 9.43 -0.87 2.77
N ALA A 63 9.54 -1.33 1.53
CA ALA A 63 9.20 -2.70 1.13
C ALA A 63 10.06 -3.71 1.89
N GLN A 64 9.45 -4.43 2.84
CA GLN A 64 10.10 -5.47 3.63
C GLN A 64 9.53 -6.84 3.25
N LEU A 65 10.43 -7.81 3.09
CA LEU A 65 10.04 -9.21 2.90
C LEU A 65 9.76 -9.81 4.27
N SER A 66 8.54 -10.31 4.46
CA SER A 66 8.13 -11.04 5.65
C SER A 66 8.83 -12.41 5.68
N VAL A 67 8.94 -13.00 6.88
CA VAL A 67 9.45 -14.37 7.07
C VAL A 67 8.72 -15.45 6.25
N TYR A 68 7.49 -15.16 5.81
CA TYR A 68 6.65 -16.03 5.00
C TYR A 68 6.79 -15.78 3.48
N GLY A 69 7.65 -14.85 3.05
CA GLY A 69 7.85 -14.50 1.65
C GLY A 69 6.90 -13.41 1.11
N ASP A 70 6.01 -12.87 1.94
CA ASP A 70 5.13 -11.76 1.54
C ASP A 70 5.85 -10.41 1.58
N TRP A 71 5.63 -9.57 0.58
CA TRP A 71 6.07 -8.17 0.63
C TRP A 71 5.10 -7.31 1.42
N LYS A 72 5.63 -6.56 2.39
CA LYS A 72 4.87 -5.67 3.27
C LYS A 72 5.46 -4.27 3.22
N CYS A 73 4.60 -3.26 3.30
CA CYS A 73 5.00 -1.87 3.45
C CYS A 73 3.92 -1.11 4.22
N THR A 74 4.29 0.03 4.80
CA THR A 74 3.34 0.93 5.44
C THR A 74 3.17 2.18 4.61
N MET A 75 1.92 2.48 4.26
CA MET A 75 1.55 3.69 3.52
C MET A 75 0.87 4.70 4.44
N ARG A 76 1.11 5.97 4.16
CA ARG A 76 0.46 7.09 4.85
C ARG A 76 -0.14 8.05 3.84
N ARG A 77 -1.33 8.54 4.17
CA ARG A 77 -1.98 9.65 3.47
C ARG A 77 -2.64 10.55 4.51
N ARG A 78 -2.42 11.86 4.39
CA ARG A 78 -3.26 12.84 5.11
C ARG A 78 -4.59 12.94 4.37
N SER A 79 -5.69 12.63 5.06
CA SER A 79 -7.03 12.86 4.53
C SER A 79 -7.45 14.30 4.81
N ASP A 80 -7.81 15.03 3.75
CA ASP A 80 -8.29 16.41 3.79
C ASP A 80 -9.63 16.58 4.55
N SER A 81 -10.27 15.49 4.97
CA SER A 81 -11.54 15.51 5.69
C SER A 81 -11.51 16.27 7.04
N CYS A 82 -10.34 16.68 7.52
CA CYS A 82 -10.21 17.54 8.71
C CYS A 82 -10.22 19.05 8.38
N LEU A 83 -10.14 19.47 7.11
CA LEU A 83 -10.05 20.89 6.70
C LEU A 83 -11.39 21.49 6.22
N ARG A 84 -12.51 20.75 6.31
CA ARG A 84 -13.85 21.24 5.92
C ARG A 84 -14.83 21.34 7.08
N ARG A 85 -14.39 21.94 8.19
CA ARG A 85 -15.25 22.43 9.28
C ARG A 85 -14.82 23.85 9.63
N THR A 86 -15.20 24.79 8.77
CA THR A 86 -15.29 26.22 9.03
C THR A 86 -16.58 26.69 8.41
#